data_AF-A0A2V6NKB3-F1
#
_entry.id   AF-A0A2V6NKB3-F1
#
_cell.length_a   1.000
_cell.length_b   1.000
_cell.length_c   1.000
_cell.angle_alpha   90.00
_cell.angle_beta   90.00
_cell.angle_gamma   90.00
#
_symmetry.space_group_name_H-M   'P 1'
#
loop_
_entity.id
_entity.type
_entity.pdbx_description
1 polymer ?
#
loop_
_entity_poly.entity_id
_entity_poly.type
_entity_poly.pdbx_seq_one_letter_code
_entity_poly.pdbx_strand_id
1 'polypeptide(L)'
;MEIPYTVSARRDTGLWNAKVGIWLFLASEVMLFGGLFSAYIFLRLDAAPGDWPHGLLNVPVGTGNTAILIASSVTVVLAWAALKMRDLTKYRIYMAITILCGVAFLVVKLAYEWPQKFDHFGAFI
;
A
#
# COMPACT_ATOMS: atom_id res chain seq x y z
N MET A 1 -30.62 20.78 -0.79
CA MET A 1 -30.18 20.44 -2.16
C MET A 1 -29.52 19.06 -2.06
N GLU A 2 -30.22 18.00 -2.47
CA GLU A 2 -29.62 16.66 -2.47
C GLU A 2 -28.69 16.54 -3.68
N ILE A 3 -27.46 16.12 -3.45
CA ILE A 3 -26.49 15.89 -4.52
C ILE A 3 -26.89 14.59 -5.24
N PRO A 4 -27.19 14.62 -6.55
CA PRO A 4 -27.63 13.42 -7.26
C PRO A 4 -26.52 12.36 -7.35
N TYR A 5 -26.90 11.08 -7.39
CA TYR A 5 -26.01 9.89 -7.53
C TYR A 5 -25.04 9.61 -6.38
N THR A 6 -25.42 10.00 -5.15
CA THR A 6 -24.70 9.65 -3.91
C THR A 6 -24.94 8.21 -3.48
N VAL A 7 -26.18 7.71 -3.63
CA VAL A 7 -26.60 6.34 -3.29
C VAL A 7 -27.11 5.56 -4.49
N SER A 8 -27.64 6.23 -5.51
CA SER A 8 -28.10 5.61 -6.76
C SER A 8 -26.97 5.54 -7.79
N ALA A 9 -26.92 4.43 -8.53
CA ALA A 9 -26.02 4.28 -9.66
C ALA A 9 -26.44 5.20 -10.81
N ARG A 10 -25.47 5.83 -11.49
CA ARG A 10 -25.74 6.51 -12.77
C ARG A 10 -26.20 5.50 -13.81
N ARG A 11 -27.12 5.92 -14.68
CA ARG A 11 -27.67 5.08 -15.76
C ARG A 11 -26.63 4.72 -16.82
N ASP A 12 -25.67 5.62 -17.02
CA ASP A 12 -24.65 5.58 -18.07
C ASP A 12 -23.44 4.72 -17.65
N THR A 13 -23.02 4.80 -16.39
CA THR A 13 -21.83 4.08 -15.89
C THR A 13 -22.14 2.93 -14.94
N GLY A 14 -23.36 2.84 -14.41
CA GLY A 14 -23.73 1.84 -13.40
C GLY A 14 -23.04 2.04 -12.04
N LEU A 15 -22.34 3.16 -11.83
CA LEU A 15 -21.59 3.46 -10.61
C LEU A 15 -22.15 4.70 -9.91
N TRP A 16 -22.06 4.75 -8.58
CA TRP A 16 -22.32 5.96 -7.79
C TRP A 16 -21.07 6.85 -7.72
N ASN A 17 -21.26 8.15 -7.45
CA ASN A 17 -20.19 9.15 -7.54
C ASN A 17 -18.96 8.80 -6.66
N ALA A 18 -19.18 8.25 -5.46
CA ALA A 18 -18.08 7.88 -4.55
C ALA A 18 -17.14 6.80 -5.13
N LYS A 19 -17.69 5.83 -5.87
CA LYS A 19 -16.92 4.74 -6.46
C LYS A 19 -16.11 5.22 -7.65
N VAL A 20 -16.68 6.12 -8.45
CA VAL A 20 -15.95 6.83 -9.51
C VAL A 20 -14.82 7.67 -8.90
N GLY A 21 -15.07 8.36 -7.80
CA GLY A 21 -14.06 9.12 -7.06
C GLY A 21 -12.88 8.25 -6.62
N ILE A 22 -13.15 7.07 -6.04
CA ILE A 22 -12.08 6.11 -5.68
C ILE A 22 -11.30 5.63 -6.89
N TRP A 23 -11.95 5.35 -8.03
CA TRP A 23 -11.24 4.98 -9.25
C TRP A 23 -10.31 6.08 -9.76
N LEU A 24 -10.77 7.34 -9.76
CA LEU A 24 -9.94 8.48 -10.15
C LEU A 24 -8.77 8.70 -9.19
N PHE A 25 -9.02 8.57 -7.88
CA PHE A 25 -7.97 8.64 -6.86
C PHE A 25 -6.90 7.56 -7.06
N LEU A 26 -7.31 6.31 -7.28
CA LEU A 26 -6.38 5.22 -7.56
C LEU A 26 -5.57 5.48 -8.84
N ALA A 27 -6.20 6.03 -9.89
CA ALA A 27 -5.49 6.41 -11.11
C ALA A 27 -4.43 7.51 -10.87
N SER A 28 -4.73 8.51 -10.02
CA SER A 28 -3.74 9.53 -9.66
C SER A 28 -2.57 8.96 -8.85
N GLU A 29 -2.81 8.01 -7.95
CA GLU A 29 -1.75 7.32 -7.20
C GLU A 29 -0.83 6.53 -8.14
N VAL A 30 -1.39 5.85 -9.16
CA VAL A 30 -0.57 5.16 -10.17
C VAL A 30 0.35 6.13 -10.92
N MET A 31 -0.13 7.33 -11.25
CA MET A 31 0.71 8.36 -11.89
C MET A 31 1.80 8.88 -10.95
N LEU A 32 1.48 9.10 -9.67
CA LEU A 32 2.44 9.49 -8.63
C LEU A 32 3.58 8.46 -8.53
N PHE A 33 3.25 7.18 -8.35
CA PHE A 33 4.24 6.11 -8.29
C PHE A 33 5.00 5.95 -9.61
N GLY A 34 4.35 6.19 -10.76
CA GLY A 34 5.01 6.23 -12.06
C GLY A 34 6.15 7.26 -12.12
N GLY A 35 5.93 8.44 -11.53
CA GLY A 35 6.97 9.47 -11.38
C GLY A 35 8.13 9.00 -10.50
N LEU A 36 7.82 8.39 -9.35
CA LEU A 36 8.83 7.85 -8.43
C LEU A 36 9.67 6.72 -9.07
N PHE A 37 9.04 5.81 -9.81
CA PHE A 37 9.75 4.77 -10.55
C PHE A 37 10.64 5.34 -11.65
N SER A 38 10.15 6.35 -12.37
CA SER A 38 10.93 7.04 -13.40
C SER A 38 12.19 7.68 -12.79
N ALA A 39 12.03 8.39 -11.66
CA ALA A 39 13.15 8.98 -10.94
C ALA A 39 14.18 7.92 -10.51
N TYR A 40 13.73 6.78 -9.96
CA TYR A 40 14.62 5.68 -9.61
C TYR A 40 15.39 5.13 -10.82
N ILE A 41 14.73 4.94 -11.96
CA ILE A 41 15.36 4.44 -13.19
C ILE A 41 16.41 5.43 -13.70
N PHE A 42 16.09 6.72 -13.77
CA PHE A 42 17.05 7.73 -14.23
C PHE A 42 18.27 7.81 -13.32
N LEU A 43 18.08 7.82 -11.99
CA LEU A 43 19.20 7.77 -11.04
C LEU A 43 20.04 6.51 -11.18
N ARG A 44 19.42 5.36 -11.48
CA ARG A 44 20.13 4.09 -11.69
C ARG A 44 20.98 4.10 -12.95
N LEU A 45 20.46 4.71 -14.03
CA LEU A 45 21.13 4.76 -15.33
C LEU A 45 22.26 5.79 -15.37
N ASP A 46 22.12 6.90 -14.64
CA ASP A 46 23.10 7.99 -14.59
C ASP A 46 24.26 7.73 -13.61
N ALA A 47 24.12 6.72 -12.74
CA ALA A 47 25.18 6.36 -11.79
C ALA A 47 26.44 5.85 -12.51
N ALA A 48 27.60 6.43 -12.17
CA ALA A 48 28.87 5.99 -12.72
C ALA A 48 29.18 4.52 -12.35
N PRO A 49 30.00 3.82 -13.15
CA PRO A 49 30.36 2.44 -12.87
C PRO A 49 30.98 2.29 -11.47
N GLY A 50 30.30 1.56 -10.58
CA GLY A 50 30.75 1.30 -9.21
C GLY A 50 30.13 2.18 -8.13
N ASP A 51 29.51 3.31 -8.48
CA ASP A 51 28.95 4.26 -7.51
C ASP A 51 27.57 3.85 -6.97
N TRP A 52 26.90 2.92 -7.64
CA TRP A 52 25.60 2.47 -7.16
C TRP A 52 25.73 1.59 -5.91
N PRO A 53 24.93 1.83 -4.86
CA PRO A 53 24.93 1.01 -3.65
C PRO A 53 24.43 -0.42 -3.93
N HIS A 54 25.29 -1.41 -3.71
CA HIS A 54 24.94 -2.83 -3.76
C HIS A 54 25.03 -3.45 -2.36
N GLY A 55 24.21 -4.47 -2.07
CA GLY A 55 24.30 -5.26 -0.82
C GLY A 55 23.63 -4.67 0.42
N LEU A 56 23.06 -3.46 0.33
CA LEU A 56 22.35 -2.80 1.44
C LEU A 56 20.93 -3.33 1.71
N LEU A 57 20.45 -4.26 0.87
CA LEU A 57 19.10 -4.81 0.98
C LEU A 57 19.13 -6.18 1.66
N ASN A 58 18.48 -6.28 2.81
CA ASN A 58 18.18 -7.56 3.44
C ASN A 58 16.98 -8.22 2.72
N VAL A 59 17.26 -9.06 1.74
CA VAL A 59 16.25 -9.72 0.90
C VAL A 59 15.27 -10.58 1.73
N PRO A 60 15.72 -11.45 2.67
CA PRO A 60 14.80 -12.25 3.48
C PRO A 60 13.80 -11.43 4.29
N VAL A 61 14.25 -10.33 4.92
CA VAL A 61 13.38 -9.44 5.71
C VAL A 61 12.38 -8.72 4.80
N GLY A 62 12.85 -8.22 3.65
CA GLY A 62 11.99 -7.60 2.65
C GLY A 62 10.89 -8.55 2.16
N THR A 63 11.25 -9.78 1.78
CA THR A 63 10.31 -10.80 1.31
C THR A 63 9.30 -11.19 2.38
N GLY A 64 9.73 -11.37 3.63
CA GLY A 64 8.84 -11.66 4.75
C GLY A 64 7.82 -10.54 4.96
N ASN A 65 8.26 -9.28 4.88
CA ASN A 65 7.38 -8.13 5.04
C ASN A 65 6.37 -8.00 3.87
N THR A 66 6.78 -8.32 2.65
CA THR A 66 5.87 -8.42 1.49
C THR A 66 4.82 -9.51 1.68
N ALA A 67 5.20 -10.67 2.21
CA ALA A 67 4.25 -11.75 2.50
C ALA A 67 3.18 -11.31 3.52
N ILE A 68 3.56 -10.52 4.54
CA ILE A 68 2.62 -9.93 5.50
C ILE A 68 1.60 -9.02 4.81
N LEU A 69 2.04 -8.17 3.86
CA LEU A 69 1.11 -7.30 3.12
C LEU A 69 0.17 -8.08 2.21
N ILE A 70 0.66 -9.14 1.54
CA ILE A 70 -0.19 -10.01 0.72
C ILE A 70 -1.24 -10.70 1.59
N ALA A 71 -0.83 -11.23 2.75
CA ALA A 71 -1.76 -11.82 3.71
C ALA A 71 -2.80 -10.80 4.20
N SER A 72 -2.39 -9.55 4.46
CA SER A 72 -3.29 -8.46 4.83
C SER A 72 -4.34 -8.14 3.74
N SER A 73 -3.96 -8.20 2.47
CA SER A 73 -4.90 -8.04 1.35
C SER A 73 -5.97 -9.14 1.35
N VAL A 74 -5.57 -10.39 1.61
CA VAL A 74 -6.52 -11.51 1.74
C VAL A 74 -7.49 -11.29 2.90
N THR A 75 -7.02 -10.79 4.06
CA THR A 75 -7.89 -10.55 5.21
C THR A 75 -8.92 -9.45 4.95
N VAL A 76 -8.61 -8.43 4.15
CA VAL A 76 -9.60 -7.42 3.71
C VAL A 76 -10.71 -8.04 2.87
N VAL A 77 -10.36 -8.94 1.93
CA VAL A 77 -11.35 -9.63 1.10
C VAL A 77 -12.24 -10.54 1.94
N LEU A 78 -11.67 -11.24 2.92
CA LEU A 78 -12.43 -12.06 3.87
C LEU A 78 -13.35 -11.21 4.76
N ALA A 79 -12.90 -10.03 5.19
CA ALA A 79 -13.73 -9.08 5.93
C ALA A 79 -14.94 -8.63 5.10
N TRP A 80 -14.72 -8.29 3.82
CA TRP A 80 -15.79 -7.92 2.89
C TRP A 80 -16.79 -9.08 2.67
N ALA A 81 -16.29 -10.31 2.51
CA ALA A 81 -17.13 -11.49 2.35
C ALA A 81 -17.98 -11.76 3.61
N ALA A 82 -17.40 -11.64 4.81
CA ALA A 82 -18.11 -11.78 6.08
C ALA A 82 -19.21 -10.72 6.24
N LEU A 83 -18.92 -9.47 5.86
CA LEU A 83 -19.90 -8.38 5.86
C LEU A 83 -21.08 -8.67 4.93
N LYS A 84 -20.81 -9.25 3.74
CA LYS A 84 -21.86 -9.66 2.80
C LYS A 84 -22.74 -10.78 3.35
N MET A 85 -22.18 -11.66 4.19
CA MET A 85 -22.92 -12.70 4.92
C MET A 85 -23.61 -12.18 6.20
N ARG A 86 -23.54 -10.86 6.47
CA ARG A 86 -24.07 -10.21 7.69
C ARG A 86 -23.43 -10.72 8.99
N ASP A 87 -22.25 -11.32 8.91
CA ASP A 87 -21.47 -11.78 10.08
C ASP A 87 -20.52 -10.65 10.54
N LEU A 88 -21.03 -9.78 11.41
CA LEU A 88 -20.29 -8.64 11.93
C LEU A 88 -19.13 -9.05 12.85
N THR A 89 -19.23 -10.19 13.52
CA THR A 89 -18.18 -10.70 14.41
C THR A 89 -16.95 -11.06 13.58
N LYS A 90 -17.11 -11.85 12.52
CA LYS A 90 -16.00 -12.20 11.63
C LYS A 90 -15.44 -10.99 10.89
N TYR A 91 -16.30 -10.06 10.46
CA TYR A 91 -15.84 -8.80 9.86
C TYR A 91 -14.88 -8.03 10.80
N ARG A 92 -15.25 -7.87 12.07
CA ARG A 92 -14.41 -7.16 13.07
C ARG A 92 -13.07 -7.87 13.28
N ILE A 93 -13.07 -9.20 13.35
CA ILE A 93 -11.84 -10.00 13.51
C ILE A 93 -10.92 -9.81 12.31
N TYR A 94 -11.42 -10.00 11.09
CA TYR A 94 -10.60 -9.85 9.88
C TYR A 94 -10.08 -8.43 9.67
N MET A 95 -10.89 -7.42 10.03
CA MET A 95 -10.45 -6.02 9.99
C MET A 95 -9.35 -5.74 11.03
N ALA A 96 -9.47 -6.27 12.25
CA ALA A 96 -8.44 -6.15 13.27
C ALA A 96 -7.13 -6.82 12.83
N ILE A 97 -7.19 -8.00 12.24
CA ILE A 97 -6.01 -8.69 11.68
C ILE A 97 -5.36 -7.84 10.59
N THR A 98 -6.14 -7.26 9.68
CA THR A 98 -5.63 -6.38 8.62
C THR A 98 -4.85 -5.20 9.21
N ILE A 99 -5.40 -4.53 10.21
CA ILE A 99 -4.76 -3.40 10.88
C ILE A 99 -3.46 -3.86 11.57
N LEU A 100 -3.50 -4.99 12.27
CA LEU A 100 -2.31 -5.55 12.93
C LEU A 100 -1.20 -5.89 11.93
N CYS A 101 -1.54 -6.46 10.77
CA CYS A 101 -0.57 -6.71 9.70
C CYS A 101 0.02 -5.40 9.14
N GLY A 102 -0.80 -4.35 9.00
CA GLY A 102 -0.32 -3.02 8.60
C GLY A 102 0.63 -2.38 9.62
N VAL A 103 0.30 -2.49 10.91
CA VAL A 103 1.17 -2.03 12.00
C VAL A 103 2.47 -2.83 12.03
N ALA A 104 2.40 -4.16 11.91
CA ALA A 104 3.59 -5.02 11.84
C ALA A 104 4.50 -4.63 10.67
N PHE A 105 3.92 -4.34 9.49
CA PHE A 105 4.67 -3.87 8.33
C PHE A 105 5.42 -2.56 8.62
N LEU A 106 4.75 -1.59 9.25
CA LEU A 106 5.35 -0.31 9.62
C LEU A 106 6.45 -0.48 10.67
N VAL A 107 6.25 -1.34 11.67
CA VAL A 107 7.25 -1.61 12.72
C VAL A 107 8.51 -2.22 12.10
N VAL A 108 8.39 -3.19 11.19
CA VAL A 108 9.56 -3.78 10.50
C VAL A 108 10.33 -2.72 9.71
N LYS A 109 9.64 -1.79 9.03
CA LYS A 109 10.31 -0.70 8.29
C LYS A 109 10.96 0.32 9.22
N LEU A 110 10.20 0.84 10.17
CA LEU A 110 10.60 1.97 11.01
C LEU A 110 11.60 1.58 12.10
N ALA A 111 11.45 0.41 12.72
CA ALA A 111 12.29 0.00 13.83
C ALA A 111 13.53 -0.80 13.40
N TYR A 112 13.49 -1.46 12.24
CA TYR A 112 14.56 -2.37 11.82
C TYR A 112 15.27 -1.90 10.53
N GLU A 113 14.55 -1.73 9.42
CA GLU A 113 15.22 -1.43 8.14
C GLU A 113 15.73 0.01 8.02
N TRP A 114 14.96 1.01 8.46
CA TRP A 114 15.33 2.41 8.27
C TRP A 114 16.46 2.88 9.20
N PRO A 115 16.49 2.54 10.51
CA PRO A 115 17.57 2.95 11.38
C PRO A 115 18.93 2.45 10.88
N GLN A 116 19.00 1.18 10.45
CA GLN A 116 20.21 0.60 9.85
C GLN A 116 20.69 1.37 8.59
N LYS A 117 19.75 1.90 7.79
CA LYS A 117 20.08 2.68 6.60
C LYS A 117 20.47 4.12 6.94
N PHE A 118 19.80 4.76 7.89
CA PHE A 118 20.15 6.11 8.33
C PHE A 118 21.52 6.14 9.00
N ASP A 119 21.85 5.14 9.83
CA ASP A 119 23.18 5.00 10.43
C ASP A 119 24.26 4.77 9.35
N HIS A 120 23.95 4.00 8.31
CA HIS A 120 24.89 3.76 7.20
C HIS A 120 25.15 5.00 6.35
N PHE A 121 24.12 5.80 6.06
CA PHE A 121 24.24 6.99 5.21
C PHE A 121 24.50 8.30 5.98
N GLY A 122 24.58 8.25 7.32
CA GLY A 122 24.79 9.42 8.18
C GLY A 122 23.67 10.47 8.09
N ALA A 123 22.51 10.10 7.56
CA ALA A 123 21.36 10.97 7.38
C ALA A 123 20.47 10.88 8.62
N PHE A 124 20.81 11.62 9.66
CA PHE A 124 19.93 11.81 10.82
C PHE A 124 18.94 12.93 10.50
N ILE A 125 17.65 12.60 10.54
CA ILE A 125 16.55 13.58 10.50
C ILE A 125 16.21 13.96 11.94
#